data_AF-A0A0Q6JFA2-F1
#
_entry.id   AF-A0A0Q6JFA2-F1
#
_cell.length_a   1.000
_cell.length_b   1.000
_cell.length_c   1.000
_cell.angle_alpha   90.00
_cell.angle_beta   90.00
_cell.angle_gamma   90.00
#
_symmetry.space_group_name_H-M   'P 1'
#
loop_
_entity.id
_entity.type
_entity.pdbx_description
1 polymer ?
#
loop_
_entity_poly.entity_id
_entity_poly.type
_entity_poly.pdbx_seq_one_letter_code
_entity_poly.pdbx_strand_id
1 'polypeptide(L)'
;MKVTVVVGGVGGARFLQGVRAFLGDDGDVTAVVNVGDDVWMHGLRITPDLDTCMYTLGDGIDTDRGWGRRNETWSVKEELAAYGAQPDWFGLGDRDIATHLIRTRMLRTGYPLSAVVEALCDRWSPGVRLIPVTDDRSETHVVITDPEDGTDKAVHFQEWWVRHRAAVTTHSFAYVGADKATPAEGVLEAIETADVVILAPSNPVVSIGAVLAVPGIRSALRTTSAKVVGLSPVIDGKPLRGMADECLSVIGVETTAEAIGRHYGARSAAGILDAWLIHETDTADVPGVDVRAVPLLMTEPSVTAKMVEAALDAAGVL
;
A
#
# COMPACT_ATOMS: atom_id res chain seq x y z
N MET A 1 2.85 -5.32 -22.87
CA MET A 1 3.05 -6.10 -21.64
C MET A 1 2.18 -5.50 -20.56
N LYS A 2 1.42 -6.34 -19.85
CA LYS A 2 0.49 -5.98 -18.78
C LYS A 2 1.11 -6.28 -17.43
N VAL A 3 1.38 -5.25 -16.65
CA VAL A 3 1.97 -5.37 -15.31
C VAL A 3 0.94 -4.96 -14.27
N THR A 4 0.57 -5.89 -13.40
CA THR A 4 -0.27 -5.59 -12.24
C THR A 4 0.59 -5.50 -10.99
N VAL A 5 0.49 -4.40 -10.26
CA VAL A 5 1.27 -4.18 -9.04
C VAL A 5 0.34 -4.02 -7.84
N VAL A 6 0.54 -4.84 -6.81
CA VAL A 6 -0.12 -4.65 -5.51
C VAL A 6 0.71 -3.68 -4.68
N VAL A 7 0.09 -2.58 -4.23
CA VAL A 7 0.82 -1.46 -3.61
C VAL A 7 0.13 -0.91 -2.38
N GLY A 8 0.94 -0.34 -1.48
CA GLY A 8 0.48 0.58 -0.45
C GLY A 8 1.62 1.47 0.05
N GLY A 9 1.26 2.59 0.66
CA GLY A 9 2.16 3.61 1.15
C GLY A 9 3.10 4.23 0.10
N VAL A 10 4.06 5.01 0.60
CA VAL A 10 5.06 5.70 -0.21
C VAL A 10 6.02 4.73 -0.91
N GLY A 11 6.30 3.57 -0.32
CA GLY A 11 7.13 2.52 -0.93
C GLY A 11 6.52 2.01 -2.23
N GLY A 12 5.22 1.69 -2.21
CA GLY A 12 4.48 1.31 -3.41
C GLY A 12 4.46 2.40 -4.49
N ALA A 13 4.23 3.66 -4.10
CA ALA A 13 4.23 4.78 -5.05
C ALA A 13 5.61 5.01 -5.72
N ARG A 14 6.71 4.88 -4.97
CA ARG A 14 8.07 4.92 -5.52
C ARG A 14 8.35 3.75 -6.44
N PHE A 15 7.88 2.56 -6.09
CA PHE A 15 8.01 1.39 -6.95
C PHE A 15 7.31 1.60 -8.30
N LEU A 16 6.09 2.16 -8.30
CA LEU A 16 5.37 2.50 -9.53
C LEU A 16 6.10 3.53 -10.40
N GLN A 17 6.85 4.48 -9.82
CA GLN A 17 7.70 5.38 -10.60
C GLN A 17 8.78 4.61 -11.38
N GLY A 18 9.36 3.57 -10.76
CA GLY A 18 10.31 2.67 -11.45
C GLY A 18 9.65 1.83 -12.53
N VAL A 19 8.44 1.32 -12.29
CA VAL A 19 7.67 0.56 -13.30
C VAL A 19 7.40 1.44 -14.52
N ARG A 20 6.95 2.68 -14.32
CA ARG A 20 6.73 3.64 -15.41
C ARG A 20 8.03 4.01 -16.13
N ALA A 21 9.12 4.20 -15.38
CA ALA A 21 10.44 4.49 -15.96
C ALA A 21 10.98 3.32 -16.81
N PHE A 22 10.68 2.08 -16.42
CA PHE A 22 11.09 0.88 -17.16
C PHE A 22 10.25 0.68 -18.44
N LEU A 23 8.92 0.79 -18.34
CA LEU A 23 8.01 0.47 -19.45
C LEU A 23 7.84 1.62 -20.46
N GLY A 24 8.08 2.86 -20.03
CA GLY A 24 7.77 4.05 -20.82
C GLY A 24 6.27 4.28 -20.98
N ASP A 25 5.90 5.13 -21.94
CA ASP A 25 4.52 5.61 -22.13
C ASP A 25 3.56 4.56 -22.71
N ASP A 26 4.10 3.50 -23.34
CA ASP A 26 3.31 2.39 -23.93
C ASP A 26 3.05 1.24 -22.93
N GLY A 27 3.48 1.39 -21.66
CA GLY A 27 3.29 0.39 -20.62
C GLY A 27 1.85 0.29 -20.13
N ASP A 28 1.28 -0.92 -20.13
CA ASP A 28 -0.03 -1.20 -19.52
C ASP A 28 0.16 -1.59 -18.04
N VAL A 29 0.07 -0.59 -17.15
CA VAL A 29 0.29 -0.74 -15.71
C VAL A 29 -1.01 -0.55 -14.95
N THR A 30 -1.42 -1.56 -14.20
CA THR A 30 -2.51 -1.45 -13.21
C THR A 30 -1.96 -1.58 -11.80
N ALA A 31 -2.25 -0.62 -10.94
CA ALA A 31 -1.95 -0.70 -9.51
C ALA A 31 -3.23 -1.07 -8.73
N VAL A 32 -3.19 -2.18 -8.00
CA VAL A 32 -4.21 -2.56 -7.02
C VAL A 32 -3.78 -1.99 -5.68
N VAL A 33 -4.47 -0.95 -5.25
CA VAL A 33 -4.04 -0.07 -4.15
C VAL A 33 -4.76 -0.42 -2.86
N ASN A 34 -3.99 -0.49 -1.76
CA ASN A 34 -4.50 -0.64 -0.41
C ASN A 34 -5.53 0.45 -0.05
N VAL A 35 -6.59 0.05 0.65
CA VAL A 35 -7.61 0.96 1.25
C VAL A 35 -7.67 0.83 2.79
N GLY A 36 -6.79 0.03 3.37
CA GLY A 36 -6.70 -0.22 4.82
C GLY A 36 -6.49 1.04 5.65
N ASP A 37 -5.82 2.04 5.07
CA ASP A 37 -5.52 3.30 5.74
C ASP A 37 -6.60 4.37 5.53
N ASP A 38 -7.63 4.04 4.74
CA ASP A 38 -8.70 4.98 4.44
C ASP A 38 -9.55 5.26 5.67
N VAL A 39 -9.86 6.54 5.91
CA VAL A 39 -10.57 6.96 7.13
C VAL A 39 -11.58 8.06 6.84
N TRP A 40 -12.67 8.07 7.61
CA TRP A 40 -13.56 9.22 7.71
C TRP A 40 -13.10 10.13 8.85
N MET A 41 -12.73 11.37 8.55
CA MET A 41 -12.23 12.32 9.54
C MET A 41 -12.73 13.73 9.23
N HIS A 42 -13.20 14.45 10.26
CA HIS A 42 -13.85 15.76 10.11
C HIS A 42 -14.92 15.80 9.01
N GLY A 43 -15.64 14.69 8.82
CA GLY A 43 -16.68 14.56 7.79
C GLY A 43 -16.17 14.37 6.35
N LEU A 44 -14.86 14.19 6.16
CA LEU A 44 -14.19 13.96 4.89
C LEU A 44 -13.70 12.51 4.78
N ARG A 45 -13.66 11.97 3.55
CA ARG A 45 -13.07 10.67 3.25
C ARG A 45 -11.64 10.88 2.76
N ILE A 46 -10.71 10.28 3.47
CA ILE A 46 -9.26 10.36 3.21
C ILE A 46 -8.82 8.97 2.76
N THR A 47 -8.00 8.90 1.71
CA THR A 47 -7.53 7.62 1.15
C THR A 47 -6.02 7.67 0.90
N PRO A 48 -5.19 7.54 1.95
CA PRO A 48 -3.79 7.94 1.92
C PRO A 48 -2.96 7.27 0.85
N ASP A 49 -3.15 5.97 0.61
CA ASP A 49 -2.35 5.20 -0.33
C ASP A 49 -2.70 5.52 -1.79
N LEU A 50 -4.00 5.67 -2.09
CA LEU A 50 -4.48 6.15 -3.38
C LEU A 50 -3.97 7.56 -3.68
N ASP A 51 -4.10 8.47 -2.71
CA ASP A 51 -3.63 9.86 -2.84
C ASP A 51 -2.11 9.92 -3.01
N THR A 52 -1.36 9.12 -2.24
CA THR A 52 0.09 9.03 -2.34
C THR A 52 0.52 8.53 -3.72
N CYS A 53 -0.09 7.47 -4.25
CA CYS A 53 0.20 6.99 -5.60
C CYS A 53 -0.13 8.06 -6.66
N MET A 54 -1.34 8.63 -6.59
CA MET A 54 -1.81 9.65 -7.52
C MET A 54 -0.91 10.89 -7.53
N TYR A 55 -0.56 11.44 -6.37
CA TYR A 55 0.28 12.62 -6.26
C TYR A 55 1.74 12.33 -6.62
N THR A 56 2.28 11.17 -6.27
CA THR A 56 3.68 10.82 -6.58
C THR A 56 3.87 10.64 -8.08
N LEU A 57 2.90 10.02 -8.76
CA LEU A 57 2.97 9.77 -10.19
C LEU A 57 2.54 10.99 -11.02
N GLY A 58 1.61 11.80 -10.52
CA GLY A 58 1.17 13.05 -11.15
C GLY A 58 2.02 14.29 -10.82
N ASP A 59 3.26 14.11 -10.37
CA ASP A 59 4.19 15.18 -10.00
C ASP A 59 3.60 16.21 -9.01
N GLY A 60 2.86 15.74 -8.01
CA GLY A 60 2.23 16.55 -6.96
C GLY A 60 2.92 16.50 -5.60
N ILE A 61 3.72 15.47 -5.35
CA ILE A 61 4.30 15.18 -4.04
C ILE A 61 5.44 16.14 -3.69
N ASP A 62 5.53 16.50 -2.41
CA ASP A 62 6.66 17.22 -1.85
C ASP A 62 7.81 16.24 -1.56
N THR A 63 8.88 16.34 -2.33
CA THR A 63 10.04 15.44 -2.25
C THR A 63 10.91 15.72 -1.03
N ASP A 64 10.93 16.96 -0.53
CA ASP A 64 11.76 17.37 0.60
C ASP A 64 11.17 16.86 1.91
N ARG A 65 9.84 17.01 2.09
CA ARG A 65 9.12 16.39 3.22
C ARG A 65 8.96 14.88 3.03
N GLY A 66 8.92 14.41 1.79
CA GLY A 66 8.72 13.00 1.44
C GLY A 66 7.29 12.49 1.58
N TRP A 67 6.33 13.39 1.85
CA TRP A 67 4.89 13.15 1.94
C TRP A 67 4.12 14.47 1.76
N GLY A 68 2.83 14.38 1.42
CA GLY A 68 1.97 15.54 1.18
C GLY A 68 2.31 16.30 -0.11
N ARG A 69 1.58 17.39 -0.40
CA ARG A 69 1.69 18.13 -1.67
C ARG A 69 2.74 19.25 -1.62
N ARG A 70 3.33 19.60 -2.76
CA ARG A 70 4.20 20.81 -2.86
C ARG A 70 3.41 22.08 -2.56
N ASN A 71 4.09 23.06 -1.95
CA ASN A 71 3.52 24.36 -1.58
C ASN A 71 2.24 24.23 -0.72
N GLU A 72 2.23 23.26 0.20
CA GLU A 72 1.14 23.02 1.12
C GLU A 72 1.10 24.05 2.24
N THR A 73 -0.11 24.36 2.71
CA THR A 73 -0.36 25.16 3.91
C THR A 73 -1.26 24.37 4.87
N TRP A 74 -1.34 24.81 6.13
CA TRP A 74 -2.03 24.07 7.20
C TRP A 74 -3.02 24.95 7.97
N SER A 75 -3.56 25.99 7.34
CA SER A 75 -4.46 26.93 8.01
C SER A 75 -5.75 26.26 8.47
N VAL A 76 -6.31 25.32 7.70
CA VAL A 76 -7.50 24.58 8.14
C VAL A 76 -7.19 23.70 9.35
N LYS A 77 -6.01 23.07 9.39
CA LYS A 77 -5.57 22.29 10.56
C LYS A 77 -5.44 23.19 11.80
N GLU A 78 -4.84 24.36 11.66
CA GLU A 78 -4.70 25.34 12.75
C GLU A 78 -6.07 25.77 13.30
N GLU A 79 -7.01 26.09 12.42
CA GLU A 79 -8.38 26.46 12.82
C GLU A 79 -9.14 25.29 13.45
N LEU A 80 -9.04 24.07 12.91
CA LEU A 80 -9.65 22.87 13.51
C LEU A 80 -9.13 22.64 14.94
N ALA A 81 -7.83 22.83 15.17
CA ALA A 81 -7.25 22.78 16.51
C ALA A 81 -7.80 23.89 17.42
N ALA A 82 -7.95 25.12 16.92
CA ALA A 82 -8.54 26.22 17.67
C ALA A 82 -10.02 25.98 18.05
N TYR A 83 -10.78 25.27 17.21
CA TYR A 83 -12.14 24.81 17.53
C TYR A 83 -12.18 23.63 18.52
N GLY A 84 -11.04 23.01 18.84
CA GLY A 84 -10.99 21.79 19.64
C GLY A 84 -11.60 20.58 18.92
N ALA A 85 -11.55 20.56 17.58
CA ALA A 85 -12.11 19.48 16.77
C ALA A 85 -11.35 18.17 17.04
N GLN A 86 -12.10 17.07 17.19
CA GLN A 86 -11.55 15.73 17.37
C GLN A 86 -11.78 14.87 16.11
N PRO A 87 -10.84 13.99 15.74
CA PRO A 87 -9.51 13.82 16.34
C PRO A 87 -8.54 14.96 15.99
N ASP A 88 -7.64 15.33 16.92
CA ASP A 88 -6.61 16.38 16.72
C ASP A 88 -5.23 15.84 16.30
N TRP A 89 -5.06 14.53 16.34
CA TRP A 89 -3.78 13.86 16.10
C TRP A 89 -3.39 13.77 14.61
N PHE A 90 -4.33 14.01 13.69
CA PHE A 90 -4.07 13.95 12.26
C PHE A 90 -4.13 15.33 11.62
N GLY A 91 -3.09 15.69 10.85
CA GLY A 91 -3.06 16.95 10.12
C GLY A 91 -3.54 16.78 8.68
N LEU A 92 -4.43 17.66 8.25
CA LEU A 92 -4.84 17.77 6.84
C LEU A 92 -4.27 19.06 6.23
N GLY A 93 -3.57 18.93 5.11
CA GLY A 93 -3.09 20.07 4.34
C GLY A 93 -4.23 20.76 3.57
N ASP A 94 -4.15 22.06 3.37
CA ASP A 94 -5.22 22.85 2.76
C ASP A 94 -5.46 22.43 1.29
N ARG A 95 -4.41 22.16 0.52
CA ARG A 95 -4.52 21.64 -0.86
C ARG A 95 -5.00 20.20 -0.89
N ASP A 96 -4.68 19.42 0.12
CA ASP A 96 -5.13 18.02 0.25
C ASP A 96 -6.64 17.94 0.54
N ILE A 97 -7.14 18.85 1.37
CA ILE A 97 -8.58 18.99 1.65
C ILE A 97 -9.40 19.20 0.37
N ALA A 98 -8.85 19.87 -0.66
CA ALA A 98 -9.55 20.00 -1.94
C ALA A 98 -9.84 18.64 -2.59
N THR A 99 -8.89 17.70 -2.56
CA THR A 99 -9.08 16.31 -3.03
C THR A 99 -10.14 15.60 -2.19
N HIS A 100 -10.04 15.74 -0.86
CA HIS A 100 -10.99 15.13 0.08
C HIS A 100 -12.42 15.64 -0.12
N LEU A 101 -12.60 16.95 -0.36
CA LEU A 101 -13.91 17.56 -0.63
C LEU A 101 -14.53 17.00 -1.92
N ILE A 102 -13.76 16.92 -3.01
CA ILE A 102 -14.25 16.35 -4.28
C ILE A 102 -14.61 14.88 -4.10
N ARG A 103 -13.72 14.08 -3.49
CA ARG A 103 -13.97 12.67 -3.20
C ARG A 103 -15.23 12.47 -2.39
N THR A 104 -15.33 13.15 -1.24
CA THR A 104 -16.48 13.03 -0.34
C THR A 104 -17.77 13.45 -1.01
N ARG A 105 -17.75 14.52 -1.82
CA ARG A 105 -18.92 14.93 -2.60
C ARG A 105 -19.37 13.81 -3.53
N MET A 106 -18.45 13.24 -4.31
CA MET A 106 -18.78 12.19 -5.28
C MET A 106 -19.30 10.90 -4.61
N LEU A 107 -18.63 10.43 -3.56
CA LEU A 107 -19.07 9.28 -2.77
C LEU A 107 -20.50 9.49 -2.22
N ARG A 108 -20.78 10.68 -1.67
CA ARG A 108 -22.13 11.02 -1.16
C ARG A 108 -23.20 11.08 -2.24
N THR A 109 -22.82 11.25 -3.50
CA THR A 109 -23.74 11.21 -4.65
C THR A 109 -23.86 9.83 -5.30
N GLY A 110 -23.24 8.79 -4.71
CA GLY A 110 -23.42 7.40 -5.11
C GLY A 110 -22.36 6.83 -6.05
N TYR A 111 -21.30 7.59 -6.36
CA TYR A 111 -20.16 7.04 -7.13
C TYR A 111 -19.33 6.09 -6.25
N PRO A 112 -18.92 4.91 -6.76
CA PRO A 112 -17.98 4.03 -6.06
C PRO A 112 -16.58 4.67 -5.98
N LEU A 113 -15.74 4.21 -5.05
CA LEU A 113 -14.40 4.78 -4.83
C LEU A 113 -13.52 4.70 -6.08
N SER A 114 -13.59 3.60 -6.83
CA SER A 114 -12.93 3.36 -8.10
C SER A 114 -13.22 4.46 -9.12
N ALA A 115 -14.49 4.77 -9.36
CA ALA A 115 -14.89 5.86 -10.25
C ALA A 115 -14.45 7.25 -9.73
N VAL A 116 -14.40 7.43 -8.40
CA VAL A 116 -13.88 8.67 -7.81
C VAL A 116 -12.38 8.81 -8.04
N VAL A 117 -11.61 7.74 -7.87
CA VAL A 117 -10.17 7.71 -8.13
C VAL A 117 -9.89 7.99 -9.61
N GLU A 118 -10.64 7.38 -10.51
CA GLU A 118 -10.55 7.63 -11.95
C GLU A 118 -10.77 9.12 -12.28
N ALA A 119 -11.86 9.72 -11.79
CA ALA A 119 -12.16 11.13 -12.02
C ALA A 119 -11.12 12.09 -11.42
N LEU A 120 -10.52 11.75 -10.28
CA LEU A 120 -9.40 12.54 -9.72
C LEU A 120 -8.15 12.39 -10.59
N CYS A 121 -7.91 11.21 -11.16
CA CYS A 121 -6.78 10.94 -12.06
C CYS A 121 -6.85 11.72 -13.37
N ASP A 122 -8.02 12.18 -13.84
CA ASP A 122 -8.11 13.10 -14.99
C ASP A 122 -7.26 14.35 -14.81
N ARG A 123 -7.19 14.88 -13.58
CA ARG A 123 -6.35 16.04 -13.25
C ARG A 123 -4.87 15.66 -13.12
N TRP A 124 -4.60 14.51 -12.51
CA TRP A 124 -3.25 14.13 -12.09
C TRP A 124 -2.46 13.35 -13.13
N SER A 125 -3.15 12.72 -14.08
CA SER A 125 -2.61 11.95 -15.19
C SER A 125 -1.42 11.06 -14.76
N PRO A 126 -1.61 10.13 -13.80
CA PRO A 126 -0.50 9.39 -13.19
C PRO A 126 0.25 8.46 -14.17
N GLY A 127 -0.30 8.18 -15.35
CA GLY A 127 0.31 7.28 -16.33
C GLY A 127 0.25 5.81 -15.92
N VAL A 128 -0.59 5.47 -14.94
CA VAL A 128 -0.92 4.11 -14.51
C VAL A 128 -2.40 4.05 -14.14
N ARG A 129 -3.05 2.90 -14.29
CA ARG A 129 -4.44 2.69 -13.84
C ARG A 129 -4.43 2.40 -12.33
N LEU A 130 -4.88 3.36 -11.52
CA LEU A 130 -5.01 3.20 -10.07
C LEU A 130 -6.41 2.67 -9.73
N ILE A 131 -6.49 1.48 -9.12
CA ILE A 131 -7.76 0.89 -8.68
C ILE A 131 -7.66 0.60 -7.18
N PRO A 132 -8.60 1.07 -6.33
CA PRO A 132 -8.70 0.58 -4.96
C PRO A 132 -8.93 -0.94 -4.97
N VAL A 133 -8.34 -1.67 -4.03
CA VAL A 133 -8.59 -3.12 -3.94
C VAL A 133 -10.08 -3.45 -3.76
N THR A 134 -10.85 -2.57 -3.13
CA THR A 134 -12.30 -2.68 -2.96
C THR A 134 -12.95 -1.29 -2.94
N ASP A 135 -14.20 -1.21 -3.40
CA ASP A 135 -15.05 -0.02 -3.26
C ASP A 135 -15.75 0.03 -1.89
N ASP A 136 -15.74 -1.08 -1.15
CA ASP A 136 -16.28 -1.22 0.18
C ASP A 136 -15.31 -0.67 1.25
N ARG A 137 -15.82 -0.51 2.48
CA ARG A 137 -14.94 -0.20 3.61
C ARG A 137 -14.18 -1.45 4.05
N SER A 138 -12.86 -1.34 4.09
CA SER A 138 -11.95 -2.33 4.66
C SER A 138 -10.82 -1.58 5.36
N GLU A 139 -11.01 -1.24 6.64
CA GLU A 139 -10.14 -0.32 7.39
C GLU A 139 -9.28 -1.08 8.39
N THR A 140 -7.96 -0.95 8.29
CA THR A 140 -6.99 -1.55 9.19
C THR A 140 -7.11 -0.91 10.57
N HIS A 141 -7.41 -1.73 11.57
CA HIS A 141 -7.44 -1.38 12.97
C HIS A 141 -6.40 -2.19 13.74
N VAL A 142 -6.00 -1.64 14.87
CA VAL A 142 -5.03 -2.22 15.79
C VAL A 142 -5.70 -2.43 17.13
N VAL A 143 -5.69 -3.65 17.64
CA VAL A 143 -6.22 -3.96 18.98
C VAL A 143 -5.13 -3.62 19.99
N ILE A 144 -5.41 -2.63 20.83
CA ILE A 144 -4.49 -2.13 21.86
C ILE A 144 -5.11 -2.26 23.24
N THR A 145 -4.28 -2.29 24.27
CA THR A 145 -4.71 -1.93 25.62
C THR A 145 -4.68 -0.40 25.74
N ASP A 146 -5.83 0.21 25.98
CA ASP A 146 -5.98 1.65 26.13
C ASP A 146 -5.18 2.14 27.35
N PRO A 147 -4.22 3.07 27.19
CA PRO A 147 -3.48 3.60 28.32
C PRO A 147 -4.34 4.42 29.29
N GLU A 148 -5.54 4.89 28.90
CA GLU A 148 -6.39 5.72 29.75
C GLU A 148 -7.19 4.89 30.78
N ASP A 149 -7.72 3.74 30.38
CA ASP A 149 -8.61 2.91 31.23
C ASP A 149 -8.19 1.43 31.34
N GLY A 150 -7.16 1.01 30.60
CA GLY A 150 -6.64 -0.35 30.63
C GLY A 150 -7.50 -1.38 29.89
N THR A 151 -8.53 -0.97 29.15
CA THR A 151 -9.38 -1.88 28.37
C THR A 151 -8.81 -2.16 26.98
N ASP A 152 -9.10 -3.35 26.44
CA ASP A 152 -8.73 -3.65 25.06
C ASP A 152 -9.72 -3.01 24.09
N LYS A 153 -9.21 -2.22 23.14
CA LYS A 153 -10.01 -1.56 22.09
C LYS A 153 -9.32 -1.63 20.73
N ALA A 154 -10.13 -1.63 19.68
CA ALA A 154 -9.64 -1.46 18.31
C ALA A 154 -9.58 0.03 17.96
N VAL A 155 -8.39 0.53 17.64
CA VAL A 155 -8.18 1.89 17.11
C VAL A 155 -7.81 1.83 15.64
N HIS A 156 -8.17 2.86 14.87
CA HIS A 156 -7.78 2.94 13.48
C HIS A 156 -6.24 2.96 13.34
N PHE A 157 -5.68 2.35 12.31
CA PHE A 157 -4.23 2.26 12.12
C PHE A 157 -3.53 3.63 12.16
N GLN A 158 -4.12 4.63 11.50
CA GLN A 158 -3.62 6.01 11.53
C GLN A 158 -3.59 6.61 12.95
N GLU A 159 -4.53 6.28 13.83
CA GLU A 159 -4.48 6.71 15.23
C GLU A 159 -3.34 6.00 15.96
N TRP A 160 -3.24 4.67 15.82
CA TRP A 160 -2.16 3.89 16.42
C TRP A 160 -0.77 4.39 16.00
N TRP A 161 -0.60 4.70 14.73
CA TRP A 161 0.68 5.16 14.19
C TRP A 161 0.99 6.62 14.53
N VAL A 162 0.03 7.53 14.35
CA VAL A 162 0.30 8.97 14.48
C VAL A 162 0.17 9.45 15.93
N ARG A 163 -0.90 9.03 16.63
CA ARG A 163 -1.14 9.41 18.04
C ARG A 163 -0.27 8.59 18.99
N HIS A 164 -0.34 7.26 18.88
CA HIS A 164 0.32 6.38 19.84
C HIS A 164 1.76 6.03 19.45
N ARG A 165 2.19 6.31 18.20
CA ARG A 165 3.56 6.04 17.71
C ARG A 165 4.02 4.60 17.93
N ALA A 166 3.09 3.65 17.81
CA ALA A 166 3.30 2.23 18.12
C ALA A 166 3.78 1.94 19.57
N ALA A 167 3.72 2.92 20.48
CA ALA A 167 4.29 2.83 21.82
C ALA A 167 3.32 2.31 22.90
N VAL A 168 2.17 1.76 22.48
CA VAL A 168 1.16 1.17 23.37
C VAL A 168 1.11 -0.34 23.20
N THR A 169 0.74 -1.07 24.26
CA THR A 169 0.58 -2.52 24.20
C THR A 169 -0.40 -2.89 23.09
N THR A 170 0.08 -3.67 22.14
CA THR A 170 -0.61 -4.00 20.90
C THR A 170 -0.70 -5.51 20.76
N HIS A 171 -1.88 -6.03 20.45
CA HIS A 171 -2.19 -7.46 20.48
C HIS A 171 -2.37 -8.07 19.10
N SER A 172 -3.01 -7.35 18.18
CA SER A 172 -3.30 -7.85 16.83
C SER A 172 -3.75 -6.73 15.89
N PHE A 173 -3.79 -7.04 14.60
CA PHE A 173 -4.47 -6.24 13.58
C PHE A 173 -5.84 -6.83 13.26
N ALA A 174 -6.80 -5.97 12.95
CA ALA A 174 -8.12 -6.32 12.45
C ALA A 174 -8.44 -5.52 11.18
N TYR A 175 -8.83 -6.19 10.11
CA TYR A 175 -9.24 -5.54 8.86
C TYR A 175 -10.76 -5.34 8.87
N VAL A 176 -11.21 -4.25 9.50
CA VAL A 176 -12.62 -4.02 9.80
C VAL A 176 -13.41 -3.78 8.51
N GLY A 177 -14.35 -4.69 8.21
CA GLY A 177 -15.20 -4.66 7.02
C GLY A 177 -14.68 -5.51 5.86
N ALA A 178 -13.43 -6.00 5.92
CA ALA A 178 -12.85 -6.82 4.87
C ALA A 178 -13.66 -8.09 4.59
N ASP A 179 -14.23 -8.72 5.63
CA ASP A 179 -15.06 -9.94 5.53
C ASP A 179 -16.33 -9.76 4.67
N LYS A 180 -16.78 -8.52 4.52
CA LYS A 180 -17.97 -8.14 3.71
C LYS A 180 -17.59 -7.44 2.42
N ALA A 181 -16.33 -7.08 2.25
CA ALA A 181 -15.84 -6.37 1.09
C ALA A 181 -15.73 -7.31 -0.12
N THR A 182 -15.87 -6.72 -1.30
CA THR A 182 -15.65 -7.40 -2.57
C THR A 182 -14.58 -6.67 -3.40
N PRO A 183 -13.77 -7.37 -4.21
CA PRO A 183 -12.82 -6.70 -5.08
C PRO A 183 -13.52 -5.67 -5.98
N ALA A 184 -12.95 -4.47 -6.10
CA ALA A 184 -13.51 -3.44 -6.96
C ALA A 184 -13.51 -3.90 -8.44
N GLU A 185 -14.34 -3.25 -9.26
CA GLU A 185 -14.40 -3.53 -10.69
C GLU A 185 -13.00 -3.43 -11.33
N GLY A 186 -12.64 -4.42 -12.16
CA GLY A 186 -11.36 -4.49 -12.84
C GLY A 186 -10.18 -5.03 -12.00
N VAL A 187 -10.31 -5.21 -10.68
CA VAL A 187 -9.21 -5.74 -9.84
C VAL A 187 -8.87 -7.19 -10.18
N LEU A 188 -9.89 -8.07 -10.23
CA LEU A 188 -9.68 -9.49 -10.53
C LEU A 188 -9.18 -9.68 -11.97
N GLU A 189 -9.77 -8.97 -12.93
CA GLU A 189 -9.35 -8.99 -14.33
C GLU A 189 -7.89 -8.53 -14.49
N ALA A 190 -7.47 -7.49 -13.76
CA ALA A 190 -6.08 -7.02 -13.78
C ALA A 190 -5.11 -8.10 -13.29
N ILE A 191 -5.48 -8.87 -12.26
CA ILE A 191 -4.65 -9.96 -11.74
C ILE A 191 -4.64 -11.16 -12.71
N GLU A 192 -5.80 -11.50 -13.28
CA GLU A 192 -5.96 -12.67 -14.16
C GLU A 192 -5.31 -12.48 -15.54
N THR A 193 -5.36 -11.26 -16.08
CA THR A 193 -4.88 -10.96 -17.45
C THR A 193 -3.48 -10.37 -17.50
N ALA A 194 -2.81 -10.21 -16.35
CA ALA A 194 -1.45 -9.72 -16.29
C ALA A 194 -0.45 -10.71 -16.91
N ASP A 195 0.63 -10.19 -17.49
CA ASP A 195 1.80 -10.98 -17.83
C ASP A 195 2.62 -11.29 -16.57
N VAL A 196 2.64 -10.35 -15.61
CA VAL A 196 3.26 -10.50 -14.29
C VAL A 196 2.46 -9.76 -13.21
N VAL A 197 2.39 -10.35 -12.01
CA VAL A 197 1.88 -9.67 -10.82
C VAL A 197 3.04 -9.41 -9.86
N ILE A 198 3.21 -8.15 -9.45
CA ILE A 198 4.30 -7.73 -8.57
C ILE A 198 3.75 -7.26 -7.22
N LEU A 199 4.26 -7.81 -6.12
CA LEU A 199 4.04 -7.25 -4.79
C LEU A 199 5.14 -6.24 -4.51
N ALA A 200 4.80 -4.95 -4.49
CA ALA A 200 5.77 -3.89 -4.22
C ALA A 200 6.40 -4.06 -2.83
N PRO A 201 7.62 -3.53 -2.58
CA PRO A 201 8.30 -3.60 -1.28
C PRO A 201 7.66 -2.64 -0.25
N SER A 202 6.37 -2.87 0.02
CA SER A 202 5.52 -2.14 0.97
C SER A 202 5.41 -2.92 2.28
N ASN A 203 4.76 -2.35 3.30
CA ASN A 203 4.60 -3.05 4.57
C ASN A 203 3.78 -4.34 4.37
N PRO A 204 4.30 -5.51 4.81
CA PRO A 204 3.65 -6.79 4.55
C PRO A 204 2.35 -7.00 5.32
N VAL A 205 2.15 -6.29 6.43
CA VAL A 205 0.98 -6.42 7.30
C VAL A 205 -0.09 -5.41 6.91
N VAL A 206 0.24 -4.12 6.96
CA VAL A 206 -0.76 -3.04 6.86
C VAL A 206 -0.91 -2.44 5.46
N SER A 207 -0.02 -2.78 4.52
CA SER A 207 -0.15 -2.41 3.11
C SER A 207 -0.56 -3.61 2.27
N ILE A 208 0.35 -4.56 2.02
CA ILE A 208 0.04 -5.74 1.18
C ILE A 208 -0.93 -6.66 1.91
N GLY A 209 -0.72 -6.91 3.21
CA GLY A 209 -1.62 -7.75 4.01
C GLY A 209 -3.06 -7.24 4.05
N ALA A 210 -3.27 -5.93 4.10
CA ALA A 210 -4.59 -5.31 4.03
C ALA A 210 -5.28 -5.53 2.66
N VAL A 211 -4.53 -5.49 1.55
CA VAL A 211 -5.06 -5.88 0.23
C VAL A 211 -5.44 -7.37 0.23
N LEU A 212 -4.57 -8.23 0.76
CA LEU A 212 -4.80 -9.67 0.82
C LEU A 212 -5.97 -10.08 1.73
N ALA A 213 -6.37 -9.22 2.65
CA ALA A 213 -7.51 -9.44 3.54
C ALA A 213 -8.86 -9.34 2.82
N VAL A 214 -8.92 -8.67 1.66
CA VAL A 214 -10.15 -8.58 0.85
C VAL A 214 -10.43 -9.95 0.19
N PRO A 215 -11.61 -10.55 0.43
CA PRO A 215 -12.00 -11.83 -0.15
C PRO A 215 -11.86 -11.85 -1.67
N GLY A 216 -11.37 -12.97 -2.22
CA GLY A 216 -11.14 -13.13 -3.65
C GLY A 216 -9.72 -12.76 -4.10
N ILE A 217 -9.06 -11.76 -3.49
CA ILE A 217 -7.71 -11.34 -3.90
C ILE A 217 -6.69 -12.47 -3.77
N ARG A 218 -6.60 -13.10 -2.58
CA ARG A 218 -5.68 -14.21 -2.37
C ARG A 218 -5.96 -15.38 -3.30
N SER A 219 -7.23 -15.63 -3.65
CA SER A 219 -7.58 -16.68 -4.61
C SER A 219 -7.07 -16.33 -6.00
N ALA A 220 -7.31 -15.10 -6.47
CA ALA A 220 -6.88 -14.64 -7.79
C ALA A 220 -5.36 -14.71 -7.98
N LEU A 221 -4.58 -14.29 -6.96
CA LEU A 221 -3.11 -14.42 -6.98
C LEU A 221 -2.65 -15.89 -7.05
N ARG A 222 -3.38 -16.81 -6.43
CA ARG A 222 -3.07 -18.25 -6.46
C ARG A 222 -3.44 -18.92 -7.79
N THR A 223 -4.46 -18.43 -8.48
CA THR A 223 -5.02 -19.09 -9.68
C THR A 223 -4.64 -18.42 -10.99
N THR A 224 -4.19 -17.17 -10.98
CA THR A 224 -3.71 -16.48 -12.19
C THR A 224 -2.55 -17.25 -12.84
N SER A 225 -2.52 -17.28 -14.18
CA SER A 225 -1.40 -17.84 -14.93
C SER A 225 -0.14 -16.99 -14.84
N ALA A 226 -0.28 -15.70 -14.52
CA ALA A 226 0.84 -14.80 -14.29
C ALA A 226 1.73 -15.31 -13.15
N LYS A 227 3.03 -15.04 -13.23
CA LYS A 227 3.94 -15.23 -12.10
C LYS A 227 3.73 -14.12 -11.07
N VAL A 228 3.72 -14.49 -9.79
CA VAL A 228 3.63 -13.54 -8.67
C VAL A 228 5.02 -13.36 -8.07
N VAL A 229 5.58 -12.18 -8.27
CA VAL A 229 6.92 -11.81 -7.81
C VAL A 229 6.81 -10.81 -6.67
N GLY A 230 7.33 -11.15 -5.50
CA GLY A 230 7.38 -10.22 -4.38
C GLY A 230 8.77 -9.59 -4.23
N LEU A 231 8.81 -8.36 -3.71
CA LEU A 231 10.05 -7.69 -3.34
C LEU A 231 10.09 -7.47 -1.82
N SER A 232 11.22 -7.81 -1.20
CA SER A 232 11.44 -7.61 0.22
C SER A 232 11.40 -6.12 0.59
N PRO A 233 10.63 -5.73 1.64
CA PRO A 233 10.65 -4.38 2.18
C PRO A 233 11.77 -4.14 3.21
N VAL A 234 12.61 -5.15 3.45
CA VAL A 234 13.68 -5.16 4.46
C VAL A 234 15.04 -5.20 3.77
N ILE A 235 16.01 -4.50 4.38
CA ILE A 235 17.43 -4.47 4.00
C ILE A 235 18.27 -4.62 5.27
N ASP A 236 19.22 -5.56 5.29
CA ASP A 236 20.08 -5.85 6.46
C ASP A 236 19.27 -6.15 7.73
N GLY A 237 18.17 -6.88 7.59
CA GLY A 237 17.25 -7.18 8.69
C GLY A 237 16.55 -5.94 9.30
N LYS A 238 16.52 -4.80 8.59
CA LYS A 238 15.80 -3.59 9.01
C LYS A 238 14.86 -3.08 7.93
N PRO A 239 13.65 -2.58 8.27
CA PRO A 239 12.82 -1.90 7.30
C PRO A 239 13.38 -0.51 7.00
N LEU A 240 13.22 -0.06 5.76
CA LEU A 240 13.67 1.27 5.34
C LEU A 240 12.99 2.44 6.06
N ARG A 241 11.81 2.23 6.67
CA ARG A 241 11.01 3.29 7.31
C ARG A 241 10.49 2.95 8.72
N GLY A 242 11.06 1.94 9.39
CA GLY A 242 10.77 1.58 10.78
C GLY A 242 9.38 0.95 11.05
N MET A 243 8.31 1.42 10.40
CA MET A 243 6.93 0.97 10.63
C MET A 243 6.72 -0.54 10.48
N ALA A 244 7.40 -1.19 9.54
CA ALA A 244 7.19 -2.61 9.28
C ALA A 244 7.69 -3.50 10.43
N ASP A 245 8.74 -3.09 11.15
CA ASP A 245 9.30 -3.87 12.27
C ASP A 245 8.29 -4.00 13.41
N GLU A 246 7.67 -2.88 13.79
CA GLU A 246 6.61 -2.83 14.79
C GLU A 246 5.38 -3.66 14.35
N CYS A 247 4.97 -3.53 13.09
CA CYS A 247 3.82 -4.29 12.58
C CYS A 247 4.08 -5.80 12.51
N LEU A 248 5.28 -6.21 12.09
CA LEU A 248 5.69 -7.61 12.00
C LEU A 248 5.80 -8.24 13.39
N SER A 249 6.36 -7.51 14.36
CA SER A 249 6.47 -7.94 15.75
C SER A 249 5.11 -8.25 16.38
N VAL A 250 4.09 -7.44 16.09
CA VAL A 250 2.71 -7.66 16.57
C VAL A 250 2.12 -8.99 16.10
N ILE A 251 2.46 -9.45 14.90
CA ILE A 251 1.99 -10.73 14.36
C ILE A 251 2.97 -11.88 14.57
N GLY A 252 4.05 -11.66 15.33
CA GLY A 252 5.06 -12.67 15.63
C GLY A 252 5.90 -13.10 14.43
N VAL A 253 6.08 -12.22 13.43
CA VAL A 253 6.95 -12.46 12.27
C VAL A 253 8.24 -11.67 12.47
N GLU A 254 9.38 -12.31 12.26
CA GLU A 254 10.68 -11.61 12.35
C GLU A 254 10.86 -10.62 11.20
N THR A 255 11.61 -9.54 11.44
CA THR A 255 11.90 -8.51 10.43
C THR A 255 13.08 -8.93 9.56
N THR A 256 12.93 -10.04 8.84
CA THR A 256 13.93 -10.56 7.90
C THR A 256 13.30 -10.85 6.55
N ALA A 257 14.10 -10.78 5.48
CA ALA A 257 13.63 -11.12 4.14
C ALA A 257 13.10 -12.56 4.08
N GLU A 258 13.69 -13.48 4.83
CA GLU A 258 13.24 -14.87 4.93
C GLU A 258 11.87 -14.99 5.61
N ALA A 259 11.71 -14.42 6.81
CA ALA A 259 10.47 -14.55 7.58
C ALA A 259 9.28 -13.94 6.85
N ILE A 260 9.48 -12.80 6.16
CA ILE A 260 8.45 -12.17 5.33
C ILE A 260 8.14 -13.03 4.08
N GLY A 261 9.16 -13.55 3.40
CA GLY A 261 8.97 -14.46 2.27
C GLY A 261 8.21 -15.72 2.66
N ARG A 262 8.50 -16.31 3.82
CA ARG A 262 7.77 -17.45 4.41
C ARG A 262 6.34 -17.07 4.83
N HIS A 263 6.12 -15.84 5.32
CA HIS A 263 4.81 -15.33 5.68
C HIS A 263 3.87 -15.25 4.47
N TYR A 264 4.34 -14.75 3.33
CA TYR A 264 3.58 -14.83 2.08
C TYR A 264 3.47 -16.26 1.55
N GLY A 265 4.58 -17.01 1.62
CA GLY A 265 4.69 -18.42 1.30
C GLY A 265 4.67 -18.73 -0.20
N ALA A 266 5.05 -19.96 -0.54
CA ALA A 266 5.08 -20.45 -1.92
C ALA A 266 3.68 -20.73 -2.48
N ARG A 267 3.45 -20.30 -3.72
CA ARG A 267 2.21 -20.54 -4.46
C ARG A 267 1.99 -22.02 -4.79
N SER A 268 3.07 -22.78 -4.93
CA SER A 268 3.05 -24.25 -5.07
C SER A 268 2.47 -24.97 -3.83
N ALA A 269 2.30 -24.25 -2.71
CA ALA A 269 1.63 -24.71 -1.51
C ALA A 269 0.39 -23.83 -1.20
N ALA A 270 0.31 -23.27 0.01
CA ALA A 270 -0.80 -22.42 0.48
C ALA A 270 -0.49 -20.91 0.42
N GLY A 271 0.70 -20.54 -0.07
CA GLY A 271 1.13 -19.16 -0.21
C GLY A 271 0.76 -18.54 -1.56
N ILE A 272 1.47 -17.47 -1.92
CA ILE A 272 1.19 -16.67 -3.13
C ILE A 272 2.41 -16.40 -4.00
N LEU A 273 3.64 -16.64 -3.55
CA LEU A 273 4.86 -16.28 -4.28
C LEU A 273 5.30 -17.37 -5.26
N ASP A 274 5.71 -16.98 -6.46
CA ASP A 274 6.57 -17.80 -7.32
C ASP A 274 8.04 -17.39 -7.18
N ALA A 275 8.31 -16.09 -7.02
CA ALA A 275 9.64 -15.54 -6.83
C ALA A 275 9.68 -14.47 -5.74
N TRP A 276 10.83 -14.30 -5.10
CA TRP A 276 11.07 -13.36 -4.02
C TRP A 276 12.42 -12.66 -4.19
N LEU A 277 12.36 -11.37 -4.50
CA LEU A 277 13.55 -10.54 -4.61
C LEU A 277 13.94 -10.00 -3.23
N ILE A 278 15.20 -10.18 -2.87
CA ILE A 278 15.78 -9.68 -1.60
C ILE A 278 16.95 -8.75 -1.89
N HIS A 279 17.34 -7.93 -0.92
CA HIS A 279 18.51 -7.07 -1.08
C HIS A 279 19.78 -7.93 -1.20
N GLU A 280 20.79 -7.44 -1.93
CA GLU A 280 22.06 -8.16 -2.14
C GLU A 280 22.83 -8.51 -0.86
N THR A 281 22.51 -7.85 0.24
CA THR A 281 23.12 -8.08 1.56
C THR A 281 22.30 -9.05 2.44
N ASP A 282 21.08 -9.39 2.05
CA ASP A 282 20.22 -10.31 2.79
C ASP A 282 20.37 -11.75 2.27
N THR A 283 19.91 -12.70 3.09
CA THR A 283 19.72 -14.10 2.69
C THR A 283 18.29 -14.55 3.02
N ALA A 284 17.77 -15.50 2.25
CA ALA A 284 16.49 -16.13 2.54
C ALA A 284 16.39 -17.51 1.91
N ASP A 285 15.92 -18.48 2.70
CA ASP A 285 15.39 -19.76 2.22
C ASP A 285 13.86 -19.75 2.34
N VAL A 286 13.16 -19.72 1.20
CA VAL A 286 11.70 -19.80 1.13
C VAL A 286 11.33 -21.03 0.28
N PRO A 287 11.03 -22.17 0.91
CA PRO A 287 10.84 -23.43 0.19
C PRO A 287 9.79 -23.33 -0.91
N GLY A 288 10.18 -23.64 -2.15
CA GLY A 288 9.29 -23.62 -3.31
C GLY A 288 9.13 -22.25 -4.00
N VAL A 289 9.95 -21.26 -3.63
CA VAL A 289 10.02 -19.92 -4.24
C VAL A 289 11.40 -19.68 -4.82
N ASP A 290 11.48 -19.06 -6.01
CA ASP A 290 12.73 -18.60 -6.60
C ASP A 290 13.22 -17.32 -5.88
N VAL A 291 14.21 -17.46 -5.00
CA VAL A 291 14.77 -16.34 -4.23
C VAL A 291 15.98 -15.76 -4.97
N ARG A 292 15.97 -14.45 -5.24
CA ARG A 292 17.07 -13.77 -5.94
C ARG A 292 17.52 -12.51 -5.21
N ALA A 293 18.83 -12.35 -5.06
CA ALA A 293 19.42 -11.19 -4.42
C ALA A 293 19.76 -10.12 -5.47
N VAL A 294 19.23 -8.91 -5.31
CA VAL A 294 19.41 -7.77 -6.22
C VAL A 294 19.48 -6.45 -5.45
N PRO A 295 19.98 -5.35 -6.03
CA PRO A 295 19.85 -4.03 -5.41
C PRO A 295 18.37 -3.65 -5.25
N LEU A 296 17.91 -3.38 -4.02
CA LEU A 296 16.51 -3.06 -3.69
C LEU A 296 16.29 -1.66 -3.07
N LEU A 297 17.26 -0.77 -3.22
CA LEU A 297 17.16 0.62 -2.75
C LEU A 297 16.53 1.53 -3.81
N MET A 298 15.29 1.96 -3.59
CA MET A 298 14.55 2.90 -4.45
C MET A 298 15.00 4.35 -4.26
N THR A 299 16.27 4.65 -4.59
CA THR A 299 16.86 6.00 -4.47
C THR A 299 16.37 6.95 -5.55
N GLU A 300 16.18 6.45 -6.77
CA GLU A 300 15.64 7.19 -7.92
C GLU A 300 14.87 6.25 -8.87
N PRO A 301 13.99 6.79 -9.74
CA PRO A 301 13.18 5.97 -10.64
C PRO A 301 13.98 5.03 -11.56
N SER A 302 15.16 5.46 -12.04
CA SER A 302 16.04 4.65 -12.90
C SER A 302 16.66 3.46 -12.16
N VAL A 303 16.99 3.61 -10.88
CA VAL A 303 17.45 2.50 -10.03
C VAL A 303 16.29 1.55 -9.75
N THR A 304 15.11 2.10 -9.44
CA THR A 304 13.89 1.31 -9.23
C THR A 304 13.49 0.53 -10.50
N ALA A 305 13.72 1.09 -11.69
CA ALA A 305 13.49 0.39 -12.96
C ALA A 305 14.31 -0.90 -13.10
N LYS A 306 15.54 -0.95 -12.55
CA LYS A 306 16.35 -2.19 -12.52
C LYS A 306 15.76 -3.27 -11.61
N MET A 307 15.09 -2.86 -10.52
CA MET A 307 14.34 -3.80 -9.66
C MET A 307 13.16 -4.40 -10.43
N VAL A 308 12.50 -3.60 -11.26
CA VAL A 308 11.39 -4.06 -12.13
C VAL A 308 11.92 -5.02 -13.19
N GLU A 309 13.03 -4.69 -13.86
CA GLU A 309 13.70 -5.58 -14.79
C GLU A 309 14.00 -6.95 -14.16
N ALA A 310 14.58 -6.97 -12.95
CA ALA A 310 14.85 -8.20 -12.21
C ALA A 310 13.57 -8.99 -11.86
N ALA A 311 12.46 -8.30 -11.58
CA ALA A 311 11.18 -8.94 -11.31
C ALA A 311 10.59 -9.58 -12.59
N LEU A 312 10.74 -8.92 -13.74
CA LEU A 312 10.30 -9.46 -15.04
C LEU A 312 11.14 -10.65 -15.48
N ASP A 313 12.46 -10.59 -15.28
CA ASP A 313 13.36 -11.72 -15.53
C ASP A 313 13.04 -12.91 -14.60
N ALA A 314 12.74 -12.64 -13.32
CA ALA A 314 12.30 -13.68 -12.38
C ALA A 314 10.95 -14.30 -12.76
N ALA A 315 10.07 -13.54 -13.39
CA ALA A 315 8.82 -14.03 -13.97
C ALA A 315 9.00 -14.73 -15.32
N GLY A 316 10.15 -14.58 -15.98
CA GLY A 316 10.41 -15.14 -17.32
C GLY A 316 9.65 -14.43 -18.43
N VAL A 317 9.38 -13.12 -18.27
CA VAL A 317 8.61 -12.30 -19.21
C VAL A 317 9.38 -11.08 -19.75
N LEU A 318 10.70 -11.05 -19.54
CA LEU A 318 11.61 -10.05 -20.11
C LEU A 318 11.96 -10.35 -21.58
#